data_AF-A0A7K8VJQ5-F1
#
_entry.id   AF-A0A7K8VJQ5-F1
#
_cell.length_a   1.000
_cell.length_b   1.000
_cell.length_c   1.000
_cell.angle_alpha   90.00
_cell.angle_beta   90.00
_cell.angle_gamma   90.00
#
_symmetry.space_group_name_H-M   'P 1'
#
loop_
_entity.id
_entity.type
_entity.pdbx_description
1 polymer ?
#
loop_
_entity_poly.entity_id
_entity_poly.type
_entity_poly.pdbx_seq_one_letter_code
_entity_poly.pdbx_strand_id
1 'polypeptide(L)' 'QACDRDQQCGGGMCCAVSLWIRSLRMCTPMGNLGEDCHPLSHPVPFAGRRMHHTCPCLPSLACVRTSPSKFKCLPDF' A
#
# COMPACT_ATOMS: atom_id res chain seq x y z
N GLN A 1 9.32 8.79 7.09
CA GLN A 1 10.70 8.28 6.99
C GLN A 1 10.96 7.89 5.54
N ALA A 2 12.11 8.29 4.96
CA ALA A 2 12.48 7.89 3.60
C ALA A 2 12.97 6.44 3.56
N CYS A 3 12.73 5.74 2.46
CA CYS A 3 13.05 4.33 2.30
C CYS A 3 13.31 4.00 0.82
N ASP A 4 13.86 2.82 0.56
CA ASP A 4 13.99 2.26 -0.79
C ASP A 4 13.34 0.87 -0.90
N ARG A 5 13.23 0.14 0.22
CA ARG A 5 12.52 -1.15 0.34
C ARG A 5 11.67 -1.21 1.62
N ASP A 6 10.70 -2.13 1.62
CA ASP A 6 9.78 -2.34 2.74
C ASP A 6 10.50 -2.71 4.05
N GLN A 7 11.65 -3.40 4.00
CA GLN A 7 12.40 -3.79 5.22
C GLN A 7 12.94 -2.61 6.03
N GLN A 8 13.04 -1.42 5.44
CA GLN A 8 13.48 -0.22 6.14
C GLN A 8 12.34 0.44 6.93
N CYS A 9 11.11 -0.02 6.72
CA CYS A 9 9.92 0.50 7.37
C CYS A 9 9.48 -0.41 8.52
N GLY A 10 8.67 0.14 9.42
CA GLY A 10 8.08 -0.62 10.53
C GLY A 10 7.01 -1.62 10.08
N GLY A 11 6.65 -2.54 10.96
CA GLY A 11 5.49 -3.39 10.76
C GLY A 11 4.23 -2.55 10.52
N GLY A 12 3.37 -2.97 9.60
CA GLY A 12 2.20 -2.16 9.22
C GLY A 12 2.47 -1.14 8.12
N MET A 13 3.68 -1.07 7.55
CA MET A 13 4.07 -0.04 6.59
C MET A 13 4.71 -0.62 5.33
N CYS A 14 4.58 0.08 4.21
CA CYS A 14 5.26 -0.23 2.97
C CYS A 14 6.08 0.96 2.46
N CYS A 15 7.08 0.71 1.62
CA CYS A 15 7.89 1.76 1.02
C CYS A 15 7.29 2.22 -0.31
N ALA A 16 6.37 3.18 -0.28
CA ALA A 16 5.62 3.65 -1.45
C ALA A 16 6.22 4.92 -2.08
N VAL A 17 5.92 5.14 -3.37
CA VAL A 17 6.27 6.37 -4.08
C VAL A 17 5.40 7.53 -3.59
N SER A 18 5.99 8.71 -3.39
CA SER A 18 5.24 9.92 -3.03
C SER A 18 4.28 10.35 -4.15
N LEU A 19 3.09 10.82 -3.77
CA LEU A 19 2.10 11.38 -4.71
C LEU A 19 2.64 12.59 -5.49
N TRP A 20 3.50 13.39 -4.85
CA TRP A 20 3.94 14.68 -5.38
C TRP A 20 5.32 14.63 -6.05
N ILE A 21 6.19 13.73 -5.59
CA ILE A 21 7.59 13.67 -6.01
C ILE A 21 7.95 12.23 -6.35
N ARG A 22 7.98 11.90 -7.65
CA ARG A 22 8.18 10.52 -8.14
C ARG A 22 9.54 9.91 -7.74
N SER A 23 10.55 10.74 -7.54
CA SER A 23 11.88 10.31 -7.10
C SER A 23 11.95 10.01 -5.59
N LEU A 24 10.90 10.36 -4.84
CA LEU A 24 10.85 10.20 -3.39
C LEU A 24 10.00 8.99 -2.99
N ARG A 25 10.54 8.16 -2.11
CA ARG A 25 9.82 7.07 -1.47
C ARG A 25 9.84 7.24 0.04
N MET A 26 8.73 6.89 0.66
CA MET A 26 8.52 7.03 2.08
C MET A 26 7.83 5.80 2.65
N CYS A 27 8.11 5.51 3.91
CA CYS A 27 7.31 4.56 4.67
C CYS A 27 5.89 5.13 4.81
N THR A 28 4.95 4.42 4.21
CA THR A 28 3.53 4.75 4.16
C THR A 28 2.77 3.63 4.86
N PRO A 29 1.76 3.95 5.70
CA PRO A 29 0.96 2.92 6.37
C PRO A 29 0.18 2.07 5.35
N MET A 30 -0.10 0.83 5.73
CA MET A 30 -1.06 -0.02 5.02
C MET A 30 -2.48 0.57 5.09
N GLY A 31 -3.31 0.24 4.10
CA GLY A 31 -4.67 0.76 3.98
C GLY A 31 -5.61 0.24 5.07
N ASN A 32 -6.31 1.15 5.73
CA ASN A 32 -7.36 0.90 6.70
C ASN A 32 -8.73 0.70 6.05
N LEU A 33 -9.70 0.26 6.84
CA LEU A 33 -11.08 0.05 6.41
C LEU A 33 -11.65 1.28 5.68
N GLY A 34 -12.12 1.07 4.45
CA GLY A 34 -12.72 2.10 3.59
C GLY A 34 -11.73 2.93 2.78
N GLU A 35 -10.42 2.85 3.06
CA GLU A 35 -9.38 3.56 2.31
C GLU A 35 -9.23 2.98 0.90
N ASP A 36 -8.79 3.84 -0.02
CA ASP A 36 -8.56 3.43 -1.40
C ASP A 36 -7.33 2.53 -1.48
N CYS A 37 -7.45 1.46 -2.26
CA CYS A 37 -6.39 0.48 -2.45
C CYS A 37 -6.22 0.16 -3.94
N HIS A 38 -5.17 -0.59 -4.27
CA HIS A 38 -4.96 -1.07 -5.63
C HIS A 38 -4.80 -2.58 -5.64
N PRO A 39 -5.50 -3.33 -6.52
CA PRO A 39 -5.53 -4.80 -6.48
C PRO A 39 -4.17 -5.45 -6.79
N LEU A 40 -3.27 -4.72 -7.46
CA LEU A 40 -1.90 -5.18 -7.75
C LEU A 40 -0.88 -4.80 -6.66
N SER A 41 -1.35 -4.33 -5.49
CA SER A 41 -0.45 -4.01 -4.39
C SER A 41 0.08 -5.30 -3.77
N HIS A 42 1.38 -5.57 -3.94
CA HIS A 42 2.02 -6.73 -3.31
C HIS A 42 1.94 -6.66 -1.77
N PRO A 43 1.83 -7.80 -1.09
CA PRO A 43 1.86 -7.86 0.37
C PRO A 43 3.16 -7.30 0.94
N VAL A 44 3.13 -6.92 2.22
CA VAL A 44 4.30 -6.43 2.98
C VAL A 44 4.87 -7.59 3.82
N PRO A 45 6.20 -7.77 3.87
CA PRO A 45 7.22 -7.02 3.14
C PRO A 45 7.36 -7.49 1.70
N PHE A 46 7.39 -6.54 0.76
CA PHE A 46 7.75 -6.82 -0.63
C PHE A 46 9.27 -6.73 -0.80
N ALA A 47 9.88 -7.78 -1.37
CA ALA A 47 11.34 -7.83 -1.57
C ALA A 47 11.83 -6.88 -2.68
N GLY A 48 10.96 -6.54 -3.64
CA GLY A 48 11.27 -5.61 -4.72
C GLY A 48 11.09 -4.14 -4.32
N ARG A 49 11.22 -3.26 -5.31
CA ARG A 49 10.91 -1.83 -5.15
C ARG A 49 9.48 -1.55 -5.60
N ARG A 50 8.70 -0.86 -4.76
CA ARG A 50 7.36 -0.42 -5.17
C ARG A 50 7.47 0.77 -6.12
N MET A 51 6.65 0.71 -7.15
CA MET A 51 6.51 1.75 -8.19
C MET A 51 5.19 2.51 -8.09
N HIS A 52 4.29 2.06 -7.21
CA HIS A 52 2.99 2.66 -6.96
C HIS A 52 3.03 3.49 -5.66
N HIS A 53 2.09 4.43 -5.58
CA HIS A 53 1.88 5.27 -4.41
C HIS A 53 0.97 4.61 -3.36
N THR A 54 0.42 3.44 -3.65
CA THR A 54 -0.48 2.69 -2.78
C THR A 54 0.24 1.55 -2.04
N CYS A 55 -0.04 1.43 -0.74
CA CYS A 55 0.28 0.25 0.06
C CYS A 55 -0.87 -0.75 0.04
N PRO A 56 -0.62 -2.05 0.32
CA PRO A 56 -1.70 -3.02 0.50
C PRO A 56 -2.56 -2.67 1.72
N CYS A 57 -3.74 -3.26 1.80
CA CYS A 57 -4.60 -3.18 2.98
C CYS A 57 -3.95 -3.87 4.19
N LEU A 58 -4.42 -3.53 5.39
CA LEU A 58 -4.06 -4.26 6.61
C LEU A 58 -4.40 -5.76 6.49
N PRO A 59 -3.70 -6.66 7.22
CA PRO A 59 -3.85 -8.11 7.06
C PRO A 59 -5.26 -8.68 7.24
N SER A 60 -6.17 -7.97 7.93
CA SER A 60 -7.56 -8.37 8.15
C SER A 60 -8.53 -7.81 7.10
N LEU A 61 -8.02 -7.19 6.04
CA LEU A 61 -8.80 -6.49 5.01
C LEU A 61 -8.38 -6.95 3.61
N ALA A 62 -9.35 -7.07 2.72
CA ALA A 62 -9.16 -7.34 1.30
C ALA A 62 -9.32 -6.06 0.47
N CYS A 63 -8.58 -5.96 -0.63
CA CYS A 63 -8.75 -4.88 -1.60
C CYS A 63 -9.88 -5.22 -2.58
N VAL A 64 -11.08 -4.73 -2.31
CA VAL A 64 -12.32 -5.10 -3.01
C VAL A 64 -12.72 -4.00 -4.00
N ARG A 65 -13.15 -4.40 -5.19
CA ARG A 65 -13.68 -3.48 -6.21
C ARG A 65 -15.05 -2.96 -5.77
N THR A 66 -15.17 -1.65 -5.55
CA THR A 66 -16.45 -1.00 -5.23
C THR A 66 -17.09 -0.32 -6.44
N SER A 67 -16.32 -0.03 -7.50
CA SER A 67 -16.81 0.48 -8.78
C SER A 67 -15.84 0.14 -9.93
N PRO A 68 -16.14 0.41 -11.22
CA PRO A 68 -15.29 0.02 -12.35
C PRO A 68 -13.83 0.49 -12.28
N SER A 69 -13.52 1.52 -11.50
CA SER A 69 -12.15 2.05 -11.32
C SER A 69 -11.76 2.31 -9.86
N LYS A 70 -12.63 1.99 -8.89
CA LYS A 70 -12.35 2.22 -7.47
C LYS A 70 -12.31 0.90 -6.71
N PHE A 71 -11.28 0.78 -5.88
CA PHE A 71 -11.09 -0.33 -4.97
C PHE A 71 -10.88 0.22 -3.56
N LYS A 72 -11.43 -0.47 -2.58
CA LYS A 72 -11.34 -0.09 -1.17
C LYS A 72 -10.95 -1.28 -0.31
N CYS A 73 -10.26 -0.99 0.78
CA CYS A 73 -9.99 -1.98 1.82
C CYS A 73 -11.28 -2.28 2.58
N LEU A 74 -11.81 -3.49 2.44
CA LEU A 74 -13.02 -3.96 3.11
C LEU A 74 -12.71 -5.25 3.88
N PRO A 75 -13.54 -5.67 4.86
CA PRO A 75 -13.30 -6.92 5.56
C PRO A 75 -13.36 -8.09 4.60
N ASP A 76 -12.42 -9.02 4.76
CA ASP A 76 -12.40 -10.30 4.06
C ASP A 76 -13.36 -11.24 4.81
N PHE A 77 -14.54 -11.51 4.25
CA PHE A 77 -15.59 -12.37 4.83
C PHE A 77 -15.69 -13.69 4.09
#